data_AF-A0A9E6AKM1-F1
#
_entry.id   AF-A0A9E6AKM1-F1
#
_cell.length_a   1.000
_cell.length_b   1.000
_cell.length_c   1.000
_cell.angle_alpha   90.00
_cell.angle_beta   90.00
_cell.angle_gamma   90.00
#
_symmetry.space_group_name_H-M   'P 1'
#
loop_
_entity.id
_entity.type
_entity.pdbx_description
1 polymer ?
#
loop_
_entity_poly.entity_id
_entity_poly.type
_entity_poly.pdbx_seq_one_letter_code
_entity_poly.pdbx_strand_id
1 'polypeptide(L)'
;MSGPSEPTDKTASSDERGPAPKSTPGNEADSSSAPQDDSSRLSLRTEAELDTPNRETLVLLTVLFTVTFLSWGGAKLVCNAHPLMTRGPAKLSTELLAKSPKGAALERQQRLASYDLRGALELSEGAAAEEVKGLIEKCRQTPAPCEAERKRRADTTTRAVLLDKTGTSARAEVTSRLGDSTTRFAVMLERSGAYWKTTQRSTL
;
A
#
# COMPACT_ATOMS: atom_id res chain seq x y z
N MET A 1 -44.71 8.82 -13.96
CA MET A 1 -45.63 8.77 -12.80
C MET A 1 -45.19 7.63 -11.90
N SER A 2 -44.99 7.94 -10.62
CA SER A 2 -44.96 7.03 -9.46
C SER A 2 -43.78 6.05 -9.29
N GLY A 3 -42.85 6.42 -8.39
CA GLY A 3 -42.30 5.48 -7.39
C GLY A 3 -43.39 5.07 -6.38
N PRO A 4 -43.12 4.24 -5.35
CA PRO A 4 -42.35 4.64 -4.16
C PRO A 4 -41.47 3.48 -3.55
N SER A 5 -40.31 3.75 -2.96
CA SER A 5 -39.99 4.08 -1.54
C SER A 5 -39.63 2.89 -0.63
N GLU A 6 -38.46 3.04 -0.01
CA GLU A 6 -37.95 2.43 1.23
C GLU A 6 -38.98 2.36 2.37
N PRO A 7 -38.71 1.50 3.37
CA PRO A 7 -38.88 1.96 4.74
C PRO A 7 -37.69 1.61 5.64
N THR A 8 -37.22 2.62 6.35
CA THR A 8 -36.63 2.54 7.69
C THR A 8 -37.75 2.38 8.70
N ASP A 9 -37.59 1.55 9.74
CA ASP A 9 -38.05 1.98 11.06
C ASP A 9 -37.35 1.26 12.23
N LYS A 10 -37.12 2.06 13.26
CA LYS A 10 -36.64 1.69 14.59
C LYS A 10 -37.84 1.32 15.44
N THR A 11 -37.73 0.32 16.30
CA THR A 11 -38.58 0.25 17.49
C THR A 11 -37.80 -0.34 18.66
N ALA A 12 -37.56 0.52 19.66
CA ALA A 12 -37.24 0.12 21.01
C ALA A 12 -38.52 -0.35 21.70
N SER A 13 -38.43 -1.40 22.53
CA SER A 13 -39.43 -1.66 23.56
C SER A 13 -38.73 -2.25 24.78
N SER A 14 -38.79 -1.49 25.87
CA SER A 14 -38.53 -1.94 27.23
C SER A 14 -39.61 -2.93 27.68
N ASP A 15 -39.27 -3.87 28.56
CA ASP A 15 -40.24 -4.36 29.54
C ASP A 15 -39.52 -4.92 30.79
N GLU A 16 -39.93 -4.39 31.94
CA GLU A 16 -39.58 -4.83 33.30
C GLU A 16 -40.30 -6.13 33.67
N ARG A 17 -39.63 -7.01 34.43
CA ARG A 17 -40.28 -7.75 35.54
C ARG A 17 -39.28 -8.47 36.45
N GLY A 18 -39.23 -8.06 37.72
CA GLY A 18 -38.68 -8.86 38.83
C GLY A 18 -39.52 -10.11 39.13
N PRO A 19 -39.06 -11.00 40.02
CA PRO A 19 -39.33 -10.78 41.45
C PRO A 19 -38.23 -11.24 42.44
N ALA A 20 -38.17 -10.60 43.60
CA ALA A 20 -37.74 -11.17 44.89
C ALA A 20 -39.02 -11.64 45.66
N PRO A 21 -39.02 -12.26 46.88
CA PRO A 21 -37.96 -12.43 47.89
C PRO A 21 -37.99 -13.77 48.70
N LYS A 22 -37.09 -13.96 49.68
CA LYS A 22 -37.39 -14.54 51.03
C LYS A 22 -36.17 -14.51 51.97
N SER A 23 -36.46 -14.34 53.25
CA SER A 23 -35.56 -13.89 54.34
C SER A 23 -35.38 -14.93 55.45
N THR A 24 -34.19 -14.91 56.11
CA THR A 24 -33.82 -15.20 57.54
C THR A 24 -34.12 -16.58 58.19
N PRO A 25 -33.48 -17.03 59.31
CA PRO A 25 -32.81 -16.34 60.46
C PRO A 25 -31.31 -16.71 60.62
N GLY A 26 -30.43 -16.14 61.46
CA GLY A 26 -30.52 -15.48 62.76
C GLY A 26 -29.72 -16.29 63.80
N ASN A 27 -28.66 -15.72 64.38
CA ASN A 27 -28.12 -16.03 65.71
C ASN A 27 -27.10 -14.95 66.14
N GLU A 28 -27.57 -14.04 66.99
CA GLU A 28 -26.83 -13.41 68.10
C GLU A 28 -26.34 -14.53 69.06
N ALA A 29 -25.34 -14.44 69.93
CA ALA A 29 -24.68 -13.37 70.69
C ALA A 29 -23.30 -13.96 71.13
N ASP A 30 -22.35 -13.35 71.84
CA ASP A 30 -22.15 -12.08 72.53
C ASP A 30 -20.65 -12.05 72.91
N SER A 31 -20.17 -10.88 73.33
CA SER A 31 -19.08 -10.65 74.30
C SER A 31 -18.00 -9.66 73.84
N SER A 32 -18.31 -8.39 74.10
CA SER A 32 -17.59 -7.52 75.04
C SER A 32 -16.11 -7.16 74.76
N SER A 33 -15.85 -5.90 74.41
CA SER A 33 -15.15 -4.92 75.29
C SER A 33 -14.81 -3.62 74.56
N ALA A 34 -15.41 -2.51 75.04
CA ALA A 34 -14.96 -1.11 75.15
C ALA A 34 -14.32 -0.34 73.96
N PRO A 35 -14.62 0.98 73.84
CA PRO A 35 -14.15 1.84 72.76
C PRO A 35 -12.75 2.38 73.06
N GLN A 36 -11.83 2.31 72.10
CA GLN A 36 -10.57 3.04 72.16
C GLN A 36 -10.46 4.01 70.98
N ASP A 37 -10.47 5.28 71.38
CA ASP A 37 -9.66 6.37 70.86
C ASP A 37 -9.92 6.86 69.43
N ASP A 38 -10.91 7.73 69.39
CA ASP A 38 -11.00 8.82 68.42
C ASP A 38 -9.90 9.85 68.75
N SER A 39 -8.75 9.75 68.08
CA SER A 39 -7.89 10.89 67.69
C SER A 39 -6.48 10.42 67.39
N SER A 40 -6.22 10.02 66.15
CA SER A 40 -4.89 10.19 65.58
C SER A 40 -4.88 9.92 64.08
N ARG A 41 -4.56 10.99 63.36
CA ARG A 41 -3.96 10.97 62.01
C ARG A 41 -4.96 10.77 60.88
N LEU A 42 -5.61 11.87 60.52
CA LEU A 42 -5.52 12.31 59.13
C LEU A 42 -4.03 12.38 58.77
N SER A 43 -3.42 11.24 58.40
CA SER A 43 -2.12 11.27 57.76
C SER A 43 -2.36 11.96 56.43
N LEU A 44 -1.88 13.20 56.33
CA LEU A 44 -1.59 13.80 55.04
C LEU A 44 -0.76 12.78 54.28
N ARG A 45 -1.40 12.11 53.31
CA ARG A 45 -0.75 11.19 52.39
C ARG A 45 0.40 11.96 51.76
N THR A 46 1.63 11.54 52.07
CA THR A 46 2.84 12.08 51.44
C THR A 46 2.76 11.88 49.94
N GLU A 47 3.21 12.86 49.14
CA GLU A 47 3.13 12.79 47.67
C GLU A 47 3.77 11.52 47.07
N ALA A 48 4.72 10.91 47.78
CA ALA A 48 5.32 9.63 47.42
C ALA A 48 4.33 8.44 47.36
N GLU A 49 3.18 8.51 48.05
CA GLU A 49 2.15 7.46 47.98
C GLU A 49 1.11 7.72 46.87
N LEU A 50 1.03 8.96 46.36
CA LEU A 50 0.23 9.27 45.16
C LEU A 50 0.96 8.89 43.86
N ASP A 51 2.28 8.74 43.91
CA ASP A 51 3.12 8.58 42.71
C ASP A 51 3.41 7.11 42.33
N THR A 52 2.79 6.15 43.02
CA THR A 52 2.91 4.73 42.65
C THR A 52 1.57 4.17 42.18
N PRO A 53 1.47 3.67 40.94
CA PRO A 53 0.23 3.11 40.45
C PRO A 53 -0.14 1.89 41.30
N ASN A 54 -1.39 1.86 41.78
CA ASN A 54 -1.93 0.72 42.50
C ASN A 54 -1.75 -0.57 41.66
N ARG A 55 -1.54 -1.72 42.31
CA ARG A 55 -1.37 -3.01 41.62
C ARG A 55 -2.56 -3.33 40.71
N GLU A 56 -3.76 -2.93 41.12
CA GLU A 56 -4.99 -3.03 40.33
C GLU A 56 -4.92 -2.20 39.04
N THR A 57 -4.37 -0.98 39.11
CA THR A 57 -4.15 -0.12 37.94
C THR A 57 -3.13 -0.72 36.98
N LEU A 58 -2.04 -1.32 37.49
CA LEU A 58 -1.04 -2.00 36.66
C LEU A 58 -1.62 -3.22 35.94
N VAL A 59 -2.47 -3.98 36.62
CA VAL A 59 -3.20 -5.11 36.01
C VAL A 59 -4.13 -4.61 34.91
N LEU A 60 -4.94 -3.59 35.18
CA LEU A 60 -5.85 -2.99 34.19
C LEU A 60 -5.08 -2.46 32.96
N LEU A 61 -3.95 -1.79 33.17
CA LEU A 61 -3.13 -1.21 32.09
C LEU A 61 -2.49 -2.31 31.24
N THR A 62 -2.09 -3.43 31.86
CA THR A 62 -1.58 -4.62 31.15
C THR A 62 -2.67 -5.25 30.29
N VAL A 63 -3.89 -5.36 30.79
CA VAL A 63 -5.04 -5.89 30.02
C VAL A 63 -5.35 -4.98 28.83
N LEU A 64 -5.39 -3.66 29.03
CA LEU A 64 -5.61 -2.70 27.94
C LEU A 64 -4.50 -2.76 26.89
N PHE A 65 -3.24 -2.87 27.31
CA PHE A 65 -2.10 -3.01 26.39
C PHE A 65 -2.21 -4.29 25.56
N THR A 66 -2.49 -5.43 26.18
CA THR A 66 -2.58 -6.73 25.49
C THR A 66 -3.71 -6.76 24.48
N VAL A 67 -4.91 -6.29 24.84
CA VAL A 67 -6.05 -6.20 23.90
C VAL A 67 -5.72 -5.29 22.72
N THR A 68 -5.12 -4.12 22.98
CA THR A 68 -4.74 -3.16 21.93
C THR A 68 -3.67 -3.74 21.00
N PHE A 69 -2.63 -4.38 21.57
CA PHE A 69 -1.54 -4.97 20.81
C PHE A 69 -1.99 -6.15 19.97
N LEU A 70 -2.85 -7.03 20.51
CA LEU A 70 -3.44 -8.15 19.78
C LEU A 70 -4.35 -7.66 18.65
N SER A 71 -5.15 -6.61 18.88
CA SER A 71 -6.00 -6.03 17.84
C SER A 71 -5.17 -5.37 16.72
N TRP A 72 -4.08 -4.67 17.08
CA TRP A 72 -3.14 -4.09 16.10
C TRP A 72 -2.39 -5.18 15.32
N GLY A 73 -1.91 -6.22 16.01
CA GLY A 73 -1.25 -7.38 15.40
C GLY A 73 -2.19 -8.15 14.47
N GLY A 74 -3.44 -8.36 14.88
CA GLY A 74 -4.49 -8.98 14.06
C GLY A 74 -4.80 -8.16 12.81
N ALA A 75 -4.91 -6.83 12.92
CA ALA A 75 -5.10 -5.96 11.76
C ALA A 75 -3.90 -6.01 10.81
N LYS A 76 -2.67 -6.02 11.33
CA LYS A 76 -1.46 -6.20 10.52
C LYS A 76 -1.44 -7.55 9.82
N LEU A 77 -1.84 -8.62 10.49
CA LEU A 77 -1.92 -9.95 9.90
C LEU A 77 -3.02 -10.04 8.84
N VAL A 78 -4.22 -9.52 9.06
CA VAL A 78 -5.29 -9.53 8.06
C VAL A 78 -4.90 -8.69 6.83
N CYS A 79 -4.27 -7.53 7.02
CA CYS A 79 -3.83 -6.68 5.91
C CYS A 79 -2.61 -7.22 5.15
N ASN A 80 -1.64 -7.85 5.83
CA ASN A 80 -0.46 -8.44 5.17
C ASN A 80 -0.68 -9.89 4.69
N ALA A 81 -1.56 -10.64 5.34
CA ALA A 81 -1.93 -12.01 4.95
C ALA A 81 -3.17 -12.03 4.07
N HIS A 82 -3.42 -10.96 3.31
CA HIS A 82 -4.26 -11.09 2.14
C HIS A 82 -3.67 -12.23 1.29
N PRO A 83 -4.40 -13.33 1.05
CA PRO A 83 -3.98 -14.28 0.04
C PRO A 83 -3.78 -13.47 -1.24
N LEU A 84 -2.72 -13.77 -1.99
CA LEU A 84 -2.58 -13.28 -3.36
C LEU A 84 -3.79 -13.80 -4.15
N MET A 85 -4.94 -13.14 -4.02
CA MET A 85 -6.13 -13.37 -4.80
C MET A 85 -5.81 -12.87 -6.21
N THR A 86 -5.01 -13.68 -6.91
CA THR A 86 -5.17 -14.17 -8.28
C THR A 86 -5.89 -13.30 -9.28
N ARG A 87 -5.65 -12.00 -9.24
CA ARG A 87 -5.45 -11.21 -10.45
C ARG A 87 -4.15 -10.45 -10.26
N GLY A 88 -3.05 -11.13 -10.60
CA GLY A 88 -1.88 -10.39 -11.07
C GLY A 88 -2.35 -9.38 -12.13
N PRO A 89 -1.70 -8.21 -12.24
CA PRO A 89 -2.10 -7.22 -13.24
C PRO A 89 -2.27 -7.92 -14.58
N ALA A 90 -3.41 -7.71 -15.22
CA ALA A 90 -3.71 -8.36 -16.49
C ALA A 90 -2.52 -8.14 -17.43
N LYS A 91 -1.98 -9.21 -18.00
CA LYS A 91 -0.91 -9.10 -19.00
C LYS A 91 -1.52 -8.42 -20.22
N LEU A 92 -1.34 -7.11 -20.31
CA LEU A 92 -1.80 -6.33 -21.45
C LEU A 92 -0.88 -6.60 -22.64
N SER A 93 -1.44 -6.72 -23.83
CA SER A 93 -0.64 -6.86 -25.04
C SER A 93 0.18 -5.58 -25.30
N THR A 94 1.33 -5.72 -25.95
CA THR A 94 2.17 -4.60 -26.37
C THR A 94 1.36 -3.56 -27.15
N GLU A 95 0.44 -4.00 -28.02
CA GLU A 95 -0.44 -3.13 -28.81
C GLU A 95 -1.36 -2.28 -27.94
N LEU A 96 -1.92 -2.85 -26.86
CA LEU A 96 -2.82 -2.14 -25.98
C LEU A 96 -2.06 -1.11 -25.13
N LEU A 97 -0.85 -1.48 -24.65
CA LEU A 97 0.01 -0.57 -23.90
C LEU A 97 0.53 0.59 -24.76
N ALA A 98 0.81 0.32 -26.04
CA ALA A 98 1.29 1.30 -27.01
C ALA A 98 0.18 2.04 -27.77
N LYS A 99 -1.09 1.84 -27.40
CA LYS A 99 -2.24 2.50 -28.06
C LYS A 99 -2.19 4.03 -27.97
N SER A 100 -1.58 4.55 -26.91
CA SER A 100 -1.33 5.99 -26.74
C SER A 100 0.14 6.33 -26.96
N PRO A 101 0.50 7.53 -27.48
CA PRO A 101 1.90 7.89 -27.69
C PRO A 101 2.68 7.92 -26.38
N LYS A 102 2.07 8.38 -25.28
CA LYS A 102 2.67 8.33 -23.95
C LYS A 102 2.96 6.88 -23.51
N GLY A 103 2.01 5.98 -23.72
CA GLY A 103 2.16 4.56 -23.39
C GLY A 103 3.28 3.91 -24.20
N ALA A 104 3.31 4.15 -25.51
CA ALA A 104 4.39 3.65 -26.38
C ALA A 104 5.77 4.17 -25.96
N ALA A 105 5.89 5.48 -25.65
CA ALA A 105 7.13 6.08 -25.16
C ALA A 105 7.59 5.43 -23.85
N LEU A 106 6.67 5.29 -22.90
CA LEU A 106 6.94 4.69 -21.59
C LEU A 106 7.39 3.24 -21.74
N GLU A 107 6.64 2.41 -22.45
CA GLU A 107 6.94 0.99 -22.61
C GLU A 107 8.23 0.75 -23.36
N ARG A 108 8.46 1.47 -24.49
CA ARG A 108 9.69 1.33 -25.26
C ARG A 108 10.89 1.68 -24.39
N GLN A 109 10.83 2.79 -23.66
CA GLN A 109 11.93 3.22 -22.80
C GLN A 109 12.11 2.28 -21.61
N GLN A 110 11.03 1.81 -20.98
CA GLN A 110 11.09 0.87 -19.86
C GLN A 110 11.76 -0.44 -20.28
N ARG A 111 11.33 -1.03 -21.40
CA ARG A 111 11.90 -2.27 -21.93
C ARG A 111 13.36 -2.09 -22.35
N LEU A 112 13.70 -0.97 -22.98
CA LEU A 112 15.09 -0.67 -23.32
C LEU A 112 15.96 -0.52 -22.07
N ALA A 113 15.48 0.23 -21.08
CA ALA A 113 16.22 0.51 -19.86
C ALA A 113 16.41 -0.74 -18.99
N SER A 114 15.43 -1.65 -18.98
CA SER A 114 15.52 -2.96 -18.32
C SER A 114 16.22 -4.05 -19.14
N TYR A 115 16.78 -3.71 -20.31
CA TYR A 115 17.46 -4.65 -21.22
C TYR A 115 16.57 -5.77 -21.79
N ASP A 116 15.25 -5.53 -21.88
CA ASP A 116 14.34 -6.27 -22.77
C ASP A 116 14.41 -5.68 -24.18
N LEU A 117 15.50 -6.00 -24.87
CA LEU A 117 15.79 -5.45 -26.19
C LEU A 117 14.82 -5.93 -27.27
N ARG A 118 14.26 -7.14 -27.15
CA ARG A 118 13.28 -7.64 -28.12
C ARG A 118 11.97 -6.88 -27.99
N GLY A 119 11.45 -6.75 -26.77
CA GLY A 119 10.24 -5.98 -26.53
C GLY A 119 10.40 -4.49 -26.84
N ALA A 120 11.60 -3.91 -26.68
CA ALA A 120 11.89 -2.55 -27.10
C ALA A 120 11.92 -2.39 -28.63
N LEU A 121 12.41 -3.40 -29.35
CA LEU A 121 12.44 -3.40 -30.82
C LEU A 121 11.03 -3.43 -31.42
N GLU A 122 10.10 -4.17 -30.84
CA GLU A 122 8.68 -4.19 -31.26
C GLU A 122 8.04 -2.80 -31.27
N LEU A 123 8.48 -1.93 -30.35
CA LEU A 123 7.97 -0.56 -30.17
C LEU A 123 8.82 0.50 -30.87
N SER A 124 9.78 0.08 -31.69
CA SER A 124 10.71 0.97 -32.37
C SER A 124 10.61 0.83 -33.90
N GLU A 125 10.72 1.95 -34.60
CA GLU A 125 10.82 2.04 -36.06
C GLU A 125 11.96 3.00 -36.43
N GLY A 126 12.36 3.01 -37.71
CA GLY A 126 13.40 3.92 -38.22
C GLY A 126 14.71 3.87 -37.42
N ALA A 127 15.24 5.04 -37.09
CA ALA A 127 16.52 5.18 -36.37
C ALA A 127 16.48 4.54 -34.98
N ALA A 128 15.35 4.62 -34.27
CA ALA A 128 15.20 3.99 -32.97
C ALA A 128 15.23 2.46 -33.04
N ALA A 129 14.79 1.85 -34.15
CA ALA A 129 14.88 0.41 -34.35
C ALA A 129 16.33 -0.03 -34.59
N GLU A 130 17.08 0.72 -35.41
CA GLU A 130 18.50 0.43 -35.68
C GLU A 130 19.35 0.53 -34.41
N GLU A 131 19.06 1.50 -33.54
CA GLU A 131 19.67 1.62 -32.21
C GLU A 131 19.53 0.31 -31.41
N VAL A 132 18.30 -0.23 -31.32
CA VAL A 132 18.01 -1.43 -30.54
C VAL A 132 18.60 -2.69 -31.21
N LYS A 133 18.55 -2.79 -32.55
CA LYS A 133 19.19 -3.89 -33.29
C LYS A 133 20.70 -3.93 -33.03
N GLY A 134 21.36 -2.77 -33.00
CA GLY A 134 22.78 -2.67 -32.65
C GLY A 134 23.08 -3.21 -31.24
N LEU A 135 22.21 -2.92 -30.26
CA LEU A 135 22.34 -3.48 -28.91
C LEU A 135 22.09 -5.00 -28.88
N ILE A 136 21.10 -5.50 -29.63
CA ILE A 136 20.83 -6.93 -29.75
C ILE A 136 22.06 -7.66 -30.31
N GLU A 137 22.67 -7.11 -31.36
CA GLU A 137 23.84 -7.72 -31.98
C GLU A 137 25.05 -7.71 -31.05
N LYS A 138 25.28 -6.63 -30.31
CA LYS A 138 26.30 -6.59 -29.24
C LYS A 138 26.05 -7.66 -28.17
N CYS A 139 24.80 -7.86 -27.77
CA CYS A 139 24.44 -8.91 -26.82
C CYS A 139 24.58 -10.33 -27.38
N ARG A 140 24.44 -10.52 -28.69
CA ARG A 140 24.71 -11.82 -29.34
C ARG A 140 26.19 -12.16 -29.34
N GLN A 141 27.04 -11.17 -29.59
CA GLN A 141 28.49 -11.33 -29.56
C GLN A 141 29.00 -11.58 -28.14
N THR A 142 28.37 -10.96 -27.13
CA THR A 142 28.78 -11.04 -25.73
C THR A 142 27.57 -11.28 -24.80
N PRO A 143 27.12 -12.54 -24.62
CA PRO A 143 25.88 -12.82 -23.90
C PRO A 143 25.96 -12.61 -22.39
N ALA A 144 27.05 -13.05 -21.75
CA ALA A 144 27.25 -12.95 -20.30
C ALA A 144 27.11 -11.51 -19.74
N PRO A 145 27.77 -10.48 -20.30
CA PRO A 145 27.58 -9.11 -19.81
C PRO A 145 26.16 -8.58 -20.03
N CYS A 146 25.46 -8.99 -21.10
CA CYS A 146 24.08 -8.56 -21.31
C CYS A 146 23.09 -9.17 -20.32
N GLU A 147 23.31 -10.41 -19.88
CA GLU A 147 22.50 -11.00 -18.79
C GLU A 147 22.77 -10.31 -17.46
N ALA A 148 24.02 -9.95 -17.18
CA ALA A 148 24.38 -9.19 -15.98
C ALA A 148 23.74 -7.79 -15.98
N GLU A 149 23.77 -7.09 -17.12
CA GLU A 149 23.07 -5.81 -17.30
C GLU A 149 21.56 -5.95 -17.08
N ARG A 150 20.93 -6.97 -17.67
CA ARG A 150 19.49 -7.24 -17.47
C ARG A 150 19.14 -7.45 -16.00
N LYS A 151 19.93 -8.24 -15.27
CA LYS A 151 19.73 -8.44 -13.82
C LYS A 151 19.91 -7.14 -13.05
N ARG A 152 20.97 -6.37 -13.34
CA ARG A 152 21.25 -5.10 -12.65
C ARG A 152 20.16 -4.06 -12.87
N ARG A 153 19.51 -4.08 -14.03
CA ARG A 153 18.54 -3.05 -14.44
C ARG A 153 17.09 -3.49 -14.27
N ALA A 154 16.83 -4.63 -13.64
CA ALA A 154 15.48 -5.16 -13.44
C ALA A 154 14.56 -4.15 -12.71
N ASP A 155 15.10 -3.41 -11.74
CA ASP A 155 14.36 -2.43 -10.93
C ASP A 155 14.36 -1.02 -11.53
N THR A 156 14.73 -0.87 -12.81
CA THR A 156 14.68 0.43 -13.47
C THR A 156 13.25 0.92 -13.54
N THR A 157 13.01 2.17 -13.16
CA THR A 157 11.68 2.80 -13.25
C THR A 157 11.70 3.89 -14.31
N THR A 158 10.69 3.90 -15.19
CA THR A 158 10.56 4.89 -16.25
C THR A 158 9.31 5.73 -16.08
N ARG A 159 9.44 7.02 -16.35
CA ARG A 159 8.34 7.98 -16.46
C ARG A 159 8.33 8.57 -17.86
N ALA A 160 7.14 8.76 -18.43
CA ALA A 160 6.95 9.48 -19.67
C ALA A 160 6.04 10.69 -19.47
N VAL A 161 6.36 11.79 -20.15
CA VAL A 161 5.57 13.02 -20.22
C VAL A 161 5.36 13.32 -21.70
N LEU A 162 4.10 13.43 -22.12
CA LEU A 162 3.77 13.82 -23.49
C LEU A 162 3.97 15.33 -23.62
N LEU A 163 4.79 15.76 -24.59
CA LEU A 163 5.09 17.16 -24.84
C LEU A 163 4.18 17.73 -25.93
N ASP A 164 4.06 17.01 -27.04
CA ASP A 164 3.18 17.37 -28.15
C ASP A 164 2.54 16.12 -28.76
N LYS A 165 1.44 16.34 -29.50
CA LYS A 165 0.75 15.29 -30.24
C LYS A 165 -0.03 15.89 -31.41
N THR A 166 0.13 15.28 -32.57
CA THR A 166 -0.72 15.47 -33.76
C THR A 166 -1.52 14.20 -34.04
N GLY A 167 -2.23 14.14 -35.17
CA GLY A 167 -2.98 12.94 -35.57
C GLY A 167 -2.09 11.72 -35.85
N THR A 168 -0.85 11.95 -36.30
CA THR A 168 0.08 10.91 -36.80
C THR A 168 1.45 10.93 -36.14
N SER A 169 1.83 12.03 -35.49
CA SER A 169 3.12 12.18 -34.80
C SER A 169 2.94 12.65 -33.35
N ALA A 170 3.93 12.41 -32.51
CA ALA A 170 3.96 12.90 -31.13
C ALA A 170 5.40 13.00 -30.62
N ARG A 171 5.62 13.86 -29.63
CA ARG A 171 6.87 13.99 -28.90
C ARG A 171 6.63 13.77 -27.42
N ALA A 172 7.50 13.00 -26.79
CA ALA A 172 7.49 12.79 -25.36
C ALA A 172 8.88 12.95 -24.76
N GLU A 173 8.93 13.38 -23.51
CA GLU A 173 10.08 13.24 -22.65
C GLU A 173 9.95 11.94 -21.88
N VAL A 174 11.02 11.15 -21.85
CA VAL A 174 11.11 9.95 -21.02
C VAL A 174 12.28 10.06 -20.08
N THR A 175 12.05 9.70 -18.82
CA THR A 175 13.04 9.68 -17.75
C THR A 175 13.14 8.27 -17.19
N SER A 176 14.33 7.69 -17.17
CA SER A 176 14.59 6.40 -16.51
C SER A 176 15.48 6.59 -15.29
N ARG A 177 15.12 5.93 -14.18
CA ARG A 177 15.84 5.95 -12.92
C ARG A 177 16.29 4.54 -12.52
N LEU A 178 17.57 4.42 -12.16
CA LEU A 178 18.16 3.21 -11.61
C LEU A 178 19.01 3.60 -10.39
N GLY A 179 18.56 3.26 -9.19
CA GLY A 179 19.11 3.81 -7.95
C GLY A 179 19.07 5.34 -7.98
N ASP A 180 20.20 5.98 -7.72
CA ASP A 180 20.35 7.43 -7.76
C ASP A 180 20.61 7.99 -9.18
N SER A 181 20.91 7.11 -10.15
CA SER A 181 21.16 7.54 -11.52
C SER A 181 19.85 7.84 -12.25
N THR A 182 19.80 9.00 -12.92
CA THR A 182 18.65 9.43 -13.72
C THR A 182 19.12 9.80 -15.12
N THR A 183 18.43 9.28 -16.14
CA THR A 183 18.68 9.59 -17.56
C THR A 183 17.41 10.11 -18.20
N ARG A 184 17.55 11.12 -19.08
CA ARG A 184 16.42 11.78 -19.76
C ARG A 184 16.63 11.77 -21.26
N PHE A 185 15.54 11.55 -21.98
CA PHE A 185 15.54 11.53 -23.44
C PHE A 185 14.27 12.18 -23.97
N ALA A 186 14.39 12.88 -25.10
CA ALA A 186 13.28 13.21 -25.95
C ALA A 186 13.09 12.08 -26.96
N VAL A 187 11.83 11.70 -27.19
CA VAL A 187 11.46 10.68 -28.15
C VAL A 187 10.43 11.24 -29.12
N MET A 188 10.63 10.92 -30.40
CA MET A 188 9.66 11.15 -31.46
C MET A 188 8.91 9.86 -31.72
N LEU A 189 7.59 9.95 -31.86
CA LEU A 189 6.72 8.83 -32.10
C LEU A 189 5.87 9.08 -33.33
N GLU A 190 5.59 8.00 -34.05
CA GLU A 190 4.67 7.97 -35.17
C GLU A 190 3.63 6.87 -34.99
N ARG A 191 2.46 7.08 -35.60
CA ARG A 191 1.38 6.11 -35.58
C ARG A 191 1.62 5.04 -36.64
N SER A 192 1.76 3.79 -36.20
CA SER A 192 1.97 2.62 -37.06
C SER A 192 0.77 1.68 -36.88
N GLY A 193 -0.23 1.84 -37.76
CA GLY A 193 -1.50 1.11 -37.66
C GLY A 193 -2.31 1.45 -36.41
N ALA A 194 -2.52 0.46 -35.55
CA ALA A 194 -3.39 0.57 -34.36
C ALA A 194 -2.69 1.17 -33.12
N TYR A 195 -1.35 1.28 -33.13
CA TYR A 195 -0.56 1.73 -31.98
C TYR A 195 0.58 2.66 -32.41
N TRP A 196 1.29 3.22 -31.43
CA TRP A 196 2.37 4.17 -31.65
C TRP A 196 3.72 3.49 -31.50
N LYS A 197 4.71 3.94 -32.27
CA LYS A 197 6.09 3.46 -32.18
C LYS A 197 7.05 4.63 -32.12
N THR A 198 8.17 4.42 -31.45
CA THR A 198 9.25 5.41 -31.36
C THR A 198 10.07 5.36 -32.64
N THR A 199 10.24 6.49 -33.33
CA THR A 199 11.03 6.58 -34.56
C THR A 199 12.42 7.17 -34.33
N GLN A 200 12.53 8.05 -33.34
CA GLN A 200 13.79 8.71 -32.97
C GLN A 200 13.89 8.91 -31.46
N ARG A 201 15.13 8.92 -30.96
CA ARG A 201 15.46 9.25 -29.58
C ARG A 201 16.70 10.14 -29.53
N SER A 202 16.66 11.18 -28.71
CA SER A 202 17.79 12.06 -28.44
C SER A 202 17.94 12.29 -26.94
N THR A 203 19.17 12.44 -26.47
CA THR A 203 19.45 12.84 -25.07
C THR A 203 19.01 14.28 -24.84
N LEU A 204 18.51 14.55 -23.63
CA LEU A 204 18.17 15.88 -23.14
C LEU A 204 19.22 16.41 -22.18
#